data_AF-A0A8S3EKS5-F1
#
_entry.id   AF-A0A8S3EKS5-F1
#
_cell.length_a   1.000
_cell.length_b   1.000
_cell.length_c   1.000
_cell.angle_alpha   90.00
_cell.angle_beta   90.00
_cell.angle_gamma   90.00
#
_symmetry.space_group_name_H-M   'P 1'
#
loop_
_entity.id
_entity.type
_entity.pdbx_description
1 polymer ?
#
loop_
_entity_poly.entity_id
_entity_poly.type
_entity_poly.pdbx_seq_one_letter_code
_entity_poly.pdbx_strand_id
1 'polypeptide(L)'
;MGIIKLPVAQDDGNGQVHTEWVQASQCVHVKDQFIRKILPQELLLSHFNLYYVPEQLASECSERTLLRLGCASLQFSSIIRLIKELYKQDEQTHSTKTSSIEQIAKWLLCIDYIIEQQQQENGQLRDSGTHSEEIEASKLRELKQLKIFPLGGHSQLVSMDEYKDRVILFPLPKTAQYKKSFKIILNDLPRLDERLIEYIEDKFPRRYDSIVCLLKKLGIIDKPKIMDIYRIHMQPILWDKSRWSTLSDLVLVAFPLCIYAYLDQFENELEQLRKCMVIKTRSGQFVRLDTPGIIIHLTSAYGCTRSLESLISPKHEFTFISDDYINNYRTELFHSNDDVRGFARFLENLGITEFLQIGISETHFINVDSLQNTQWNYLIPELNEMIHQPFIIEDCSCNEFNTLIVSCNNIAVDIDL
;
A
#
# COMPACT_ATOMS: atom_id res chain seq x y z
N MET A 1 -56.97 0.67 13.97
CA MET A 1 -56.23 0.99 12.73
C MET A 1 -56.38 -0.20 11.80
N GLY A 2 -56.80 0.00 10.55
CA GLY A 2 -56.94 -1.09 9.59
C GLY A 2 -55.58 -1.62 9.14
N ILE A 3 -55.43 -2.93 9.05
CA ILE A 3 -54.23 -3.57 8.47
C ILE A 3 -54.31 -3.35 6.95
N ILE A 4 -53.40 -2.54 6.40
CA ILE A 4 -53.30 -2.34 4.95
C ILE A 4 -52.60 -3.56 4.35
N LYS A 5 -53.27 -4.21 3.40
CA LYS A 5 -52.72 -5.32 2.63
C LYS A 5 -52.53 -4.92 1.18
N LEU A 6 -51.45 -5.42 0.56
CA LEU A 6 -51.11 -5.19 -0.83
C LEU A 6 -51.23 -6.51 -1.61
N PRO A 7 -51.73 -6.49 -2.86
CA PRO A 7 -51.88 -7.69 -3.67
C PRO A 7 -50.54 -8.05 -4.31
N VAL A 8 -49.97 -9.22 -4.03
CA VAL A 8 -48.72 -9.70 -4.63
C VAL A 8 -48.99 -10.92 -5.49
N ALA A 9 -48.35 -10.98 -6.65
CA ALA A 9 -48.45 -12.11 -7.56
C ALA A 9 -47.43 -13.19 -7.13
N GLN A 10 -47.90 -14.42 -6.95
CA GLN A 10 -47.06 -15.57 -6.64
C GLN A 10 -47.26 -16.65 -7.69
N ASP A 11 -46.16 -17.18 -8.21
CA ASP A 11 -46.17 -18.38 -9.05
C ASP A 11 -46.17 -19.60 -8.12
N ASP A 12 -47.13 -20.50 -8.33
CA ASP A 12 -47.28 -21.73 -7.55
C ASP A 12 -46.30 -22.85 -7.97
N GLY A 13 -45.38 -22.55 -8.89
CA GLY A 13 -44.40 -23.49 -9.41
C GLY A 13 -44.95 -24.38 -10.53
N ASN A 14 -46.26 -24.32 -10.80
CA ASN A 14 -46.92 -24.94 -11.95
C ASN A 14 -47.22 -23.92 -13.06
N GLY A 15 -46.75 -22.66 -12.92
CA GLY A 15 -46.99 -21.58 -13.86
C GLY A 15 -48.37 -20.92 -13.72
N GLN A 16 -49.12 -21.21 -12.65
CA GLN A 16 -50.33 -20.45 -12.31
C GLN A 16 -49.99 -19.32 -11.35
N VAL A 17 -50.34 -18.10 -11.75
CA VAL A 17 -50.12 -16.90 -10.94
C VAL A 17 -51.37 -16.68 -10.07
N HIS A 18 -51.20 -16.76 -8.75
CA HIS A 18 -52.24 -16.44 -7.79
C HIS A 18 -51.92 -15.13 -7.05
N THR A 19 -52.96 -14.35 -6.75
CA THR A 19 -52.82 -13.09 -6.01
C THR A 19 -52.97 -13.35 -4.51
N GLU A 20 -51.89 -13.16 -3.77
CA GLU A 20 -51.88 -13.20 -2.31
C GLU A 20 -52.00 -11.78 -1.74
N TRP A 21 -52.70 -11.60 -0.62
CA TRP A 21 -52.81 -10.30 0.06
C TRP A 21 -51.92 -10.25 1.29
N VAL A 22 -50.76 -9.61 1.16
CA VAL A 22 -49.72 -9.53 2.19
C VAL A 22 -49.73 -8.17 2.89
N GLN A 23 -49.17 -8.07 4.10
CA GLN A 23 -49.11 -6.78 4.78
C GLN A 23 -48.15 -5.84 4.07
N ALA A 24 -48.43 -4.52 4.10
CA ALA A 24 -47.52 -3.53 3.54
C ALA A 24 -46.12 -3.59 4.19
N SER A 25 -46.02 -3.93 5.48
CA SER A 25 -44.75 -4.19 6.20
C SER A 25 -43.93 -5.35 5.66
N GLN A 26 -44.55 -6.25 4.88
CA GLN A 26 -43.88 -7.36 4.21
C GLN A 26 -43.55 -7.04 2.75
N CYS A 27 -43.80 -5.81 2.29
CA CYS A 27 -43.48 -5.38 0.93
C CYS A 27 -42.25 -4.48 0.92
N VAL A 28 -41.41 -4.62 -0.12
CA VAL A 28 -40.21 -3.81 -0.33
C VAL A 28 -40.30 -3.05 -1.65
N HIS A 29 -40.03 -1.74 -1.58
CA HIS A 29 -39.97 -0.91 -2.78
C HIS A 29 -38.53 -0.83 -3.29
N VAL A 30 -38.33 -1.26 -4.54
CA VAL A 30 -37.06 -1.09 -5.27
C VAL A 30 -37.40 -0.51 -6.63
N LYS A 31 -36.96 0.72 -6.89
CA LYS A 31 -37.22 1.42 -8.16
C LYS A 31 -36.46 0.80 -9.32
N ASP A 32 -35.24 0.34 -9.05
CA ASP A 32 -34.37 -0.18 -10.09
C ASP A 32 -34.78 -1.61 -10.47
N GLN A 33 -35.38 -1.75 -11.65
CA GLN A 33 -35.77 -3.05 -12.22
C GLN A 33 -34.57 -4.00 -12.40
N PHE A 34 -33.35 -3.48 -12.58
CA PHE A 34 -32.15 -4.32 -12.67
C PHE A 34 -31.80 -4.92 -11.30
N ILE A 35 -31.96 -4.18 -10.21
CA ILE A 35 -31.75 -4.71 -8.86
C ILE A 35 -32.75 -5.81 -8.55
N ARG A 36 -33.99 -5.72 -9.03
CA ARG A 36 -34.99 -6.81 -8.93
C ARG A 36 -34.59 -8.08 -9.67
N LYS A 37 -33.79 -7.97 -10.75
CA LYS A 37 -33.25 -9.14 -11.47
C LYS A 37 -32.07 -9.77 -10.73
N ILE A 38 -31.27 -8.97 -10.05
CA ILE A 38 -30.13 -9.45 -9.26
C ILE A 38 -30.60 -10.11 -7.96
N LEU A 39 -31.65 -9.55 -7.36
CA LEU A 39 -32.22 -10.01 -6.10
C LEU A 39 -33.65 -10.51 -6.36
N PRO A 40 -33.82 -11.74 -6.88
CA PRO A 40 -35.11 -12.22 -7.34
C PRO A 40 -36.07 -12.45 -6.16
N GLN A 41 -37.36 -12.56 -6.46
CA GLN A 41 -38.44 -12.66 -5.47
C GLN A 41 -38.25 -13.85 -4.51
N GLU A 42 -37.77 -14.98 -5.00
CA GLU A 42 -37.49 -16.19 -4.21
C GLU A 42 -36.42 -15.94 -3.15
N LEU A 43 -35.42 -15.13 -3.50
CA LEU A 43 -34.30 -14.81 -2.62
C LEU A 43 -34.69 -13.76 -1.56
N LEU A 44 -35.58 -12.81 -1.92
CA LEU A 44 -36.21 -11.93 -0.93
C LEU A 44 -37.07 -12.70 0.09
N LEU A 45 -37.87 -13.64 -0.38
CA LEU A 45 -38.76 -14.41 0.48
C LEU A 45 -37.98 -15.31 1.42
N SER A 46 -37.03 -16.08 0.90
CA SER A 46 -36.25 -17.03 1.69
C SER A 46 -35.38 -16.38 2.76
N HIS A 47 -34.81 -15.19 2.51
CA HIS A 47 -33.88 -14.55 3.44
C HIS A 47 -34.47 -13.38 4.26
N PHE A 48 -35.57 -12.78 3.79
CA PHE A 48 -36.17 -11.62 4.45
C PHE A 48 -37.68 -11.74 4.69
N ASN A 49 -38.35 -12.75 4.11
CA ASN A 49 -39.80 -12.87 4.11
C ASN A 49 -40.49 -11.60 3.55
N LEU A 50 -39.90 -11.04 2.47
CA LEU A 50 -40.37 -9.82 1.82
C LEU A 50 -40.86 -10.08 0.38
N TYR A 51 -41.84 -9.30 -0.04
CA TYR A 51 -42.38 -9.28 -1.39
C TYR A 51 -42.04 -7.96 -2.09
N TYR A 52 -41.78 -7.99 -3.38
CA TYR A 52 -41.71 -6.73 -4.12
C TYR A 52 -43.07 -6.04 -4.16
N VAL A 53 -43.06 -4.71 -3.99
CA VAL A 53 -44.24 -3.89 -4.27
C VAL A 53 -44.64 -4.11 -5.74
N PRO A 54 -45.93 -4.41 -6.01
CA PRO A 54 -46.43 -4.62 -7.38
C PRO A 54 -46.11 -3.44 -8.28
N GLU A 55 -45.72 -3.71 -9.52
CA GLU A 55 -45.22 -2.69 -10.43
C GLU A 55 -46.23 -1.57 -10.70
N GLN A 56 -47.52 -1.92 -10.81
CA GLN A 56 -48.62 -0.96 -10.95
C GLN A 56 -48.67 0.01 -9.76
N LEU A 57 -48.69 -0.51 -8.53
CA LEU A 57 -48.65 0.28 -7.30
C LEU A 57 -47.36 1.11 -7.17
N ALA A 58 -46.21 0.52 -7.54
CA ALA A 58 -44.93 1.21 -7.52
C ALA A 58 -44.85 2.37 -8.52
N SER A 59 -45.60 2.31 -9.62
CA SER A 59 -45.66 3.36 -10.64
C SER A 59 -46.62 4.49 -10.29
N GLU A 60 -47.73 4.19 -9.60
CA GLU A 60 -48.77 5.16 -9.26
C GLU A 60 -48.52 5.88 -7.92
N CYS A 61 -47.79 5.23 -7.00
CA CYS A 61 -47.50 5.79 -5.68
C CYS A 61 -46.11 6.41 -5.62
N SER A 62 -46.00 7.58 -4.99
CA SER A 62 -44.69 8.10 -4.59
C SER A 62 -44.05 7.17 -3.56
N GLU A 63 -42.72 7.07 -3.58
CA GLU A 63 -41.94 6.31 -2.59
C GLU A 63 -42.30 6.71 -1.15
N ARG A 64 -42.45 8.02 -0.89
CA ARG A 64 -42.87 8.53 0.43
C ARG A 64 -44.24 7.99 0.86
N THR A 65 -45.15 7.79 -0.09
CA THR A 65 -46.46 7.16 0.17
C THR A 65 -46.29 5.69 0.52
N LEU A 66 -45.50 4.94 -0.25
CA LEU A 66 -45.24 3.52 0.01
C LEU A 66 -44.60 3.29 1.38
N LEU A 67 -43.61 4.12 1.74
CA LEU A 67 -42.99 4.09 3.06
C LEU A 67 -43.99 4.41 4.18
N ARG A 68 -44.89 5.39 3.99
CA ARG A 68 -45.97 5.70 4.95
C ARG A 68 -47.01 4.60 5.09
N LEU A 69 -47.26 3.84 4.03
CA LEU A 69 -48.11 2.64 4.08
C LEU A 69 -47.46 1.50 4.87
N GLY A 70 -46.16 1.62 5.17
CA GLY A 70 -45.39 0.64 5.92
C GLY A 70 -44.49 -0.23 5.06
N CYS A 71 -44.38 0.02 3.75
CA CYS A 71 -43.43 -0.72 2.90
C CYS A 71 -42.00 -0.52 3.39
N ALA A 72 -41.23 -1.60 3.46
CA ALA A 72 -39.82 -1.56 3.79
C ALA A 72 -38.99 -0.99 2.63
N SER A 73 -37.85 -0.40 2.98
CA SER A 73 -36.75 -0.11 2.05
C SER A 73 -35.61 -1.08 2.32
N LEU A 74 -34.92 -1.54 1.27
CA LEU A 74 -33.76 -2.43 1.43
C LEU A 74 -32.66 -1.70 2.20
N GLN A 75 -32.29 -2.26 3.35
CA GLN A 75 -31.23 -1.71 4.18
C GLN A 75 -29.88 -2.33 3.83
N PHE A 76 -28.82 -1.52 3.91
CA PHE A 76 -27.44 -1.98 3.71
C PHE A 76 -27.12 -3.22 4.57
N SER A 77 -27.48 -3.20 5.86
CA SER A 77 -27.27 -4.32 6.80
C SER A 77 -27.97 -5.61 6.37
N SER A 78 -29.15 -5.50 5.75
CA SER A 78 -29.89 -6.66 5.25
C SER A 78 -29.13 -7.33 4.11
N ILE A 79 -28.58 -6.53 3.20
CA ILE A 79 -27.90 -7.01 2.00
C ILE A 79 -26.53 -7.56 2.31
N ILE A 80 -25.81 -6.93 3.25
CA ILE A 80 -24.57 -7.50 3.78
C ILE A 80 -24.84 -8.85 4.46
N ARG A 81 -25.93 -8.99 5.22
CA ARG A 81 -26.32 -10.27 5.83
C ARG A 81 -26.57 -11.34 4.78
N LEU A 82 -27.34 -11.01 3.74
CA LEU A 82 -27.61 -11.91 2.62
C LEU A 82 -26.31 -12.35 1.92
N ILE A 83 -25.42 -11.41 1.60
CA ILE A 83 -24.14 -11.71 0.96
C ILE A 83 -23.32 -12.67 1.83
N LYS A 84 -23.27 -12.44 3.16
CA LYS A 84 -22.59 -13.34 4.11
C LYS A 84 -23.21 -14.74 4.12
N GLU A 85 -24.53 -14.86 4.00
CA GLU A 85 -25.23 -16.15 3.97
C GLU A 85 -24.99 -16.90 2.65
N LEU A 86 -25.14 -16.22 1.51
CA LEU A 86 -24.87 -16.80 0.19
C LEU A 86 -23.41 -17.25 0.06
N TYR A 87 -22.46 -16.43 0.53
CA TYR A 87 -21.05 -16.77 0.53
C TYR A 87 -20.76 -18.05 1.34
N LYS A 88 -21.39 -18.23 2.50
CA LYS A 88 -21.25 -19.46 3.32
C LYS A 88 -21.82 -20.70 2.62
N GLN A 89 -22.93 -20.55 1.88
CA GLN A 89 -23.51 -21.64 1.10
C GLN A 89 -22.61 -22.04 -0.07
N ASP A 90 -21.99 -21.05 -0.72
CA ASP A 90 -21.06 -21.27 -1.84
C ASP A 90 -19.73 -21.91 -1.40
N GLU A 91 -19.20 -21.54 -0.23
CA GLU A 91 -18.00 -22.19 0.35
C GLU A 91 -18.22 -23.70 0.57
N GLN A 92 -19.45 -24.11 0.93
CA GLN A 92 -19.79 -25.51 1.16
C GLN A 92 -19.99 -26.32 -0.13
N THR A 93 -20.19 -25.65 -1.28
CA THR A 93 -20.59 -26.31 -2.54
C THR A 93 -19.50 -26.36 -3.62
N HIS A 94 -18.26 -25.94 -3.33
CA HIS A 94 -17.09 -26.02 -4.23
C HIS A 94 -17.33 -25.46 -5.65
N SER A 95 -18.00 -24.31 -5.75
CA SER A 95 -18.30 -23.64 -7.02
C SER A 95 -17.05 -23.06 -7.71
N THR A 96 -17.00 -23.21 -9.04
CA THR A 96 -15.90 -22.80 -9.93
C THR A 96 -15.68 -21.27 -9.98
N LYS A 97 -14.43 -20.82 -10.19
CA LYS A 97 -14.01 -19.39 -10.16
C LYS A 97 -14.77 -18.40 -11.06
N THR A 98 -15.54 -18.85 -12.06
CA THR A 98 -16.25 -17.98 -13.02
C THR A 98 -17.64 -17.58 -12.52
N SER A 99 -18.38 -18.49 -11.88
CA SER A 99 -19.66 -18.19 -11.23
C SER A 99 -19.49 -17.22 -10.05
N SER A 100 -18.34 -17.24 -9.38
CA SER A 100 -18.06 -16.31 -8.28
C SER A 100 -17.89 -14.86 -8.75
N ILE A 101 -17.26 -14.59 -9.91
CA ILE A 101 -17.02 -13.21 -10.38
C ILE A 101 -18.32 -12.51 -10.74
N GLU A 102 -19.20 -13.18 -11.48
CA GLU A 102 -20.52 -12.65 -11.82
C GLU A 102 -21.34 -12.34 -10.56
N GLN A 103 -21.33 -13.26 -9.59
CA GLN A 103 -22.06 -13.10 -8.35
C GLN A 103 -21.51 -11.95 -7.49
N ILE A 104 -20.19 -11.80 -7.41
CA ILE A 104 -19.55 -10.67 -6.72
C ILE A 104 -19.90 -9.34 -7.40
N ALA A 105 -19.88 -9.28 -8.73
CA ALA A 105 -20.27 -8.08 -9.47
C ALA A 105 -21.73 -7.68 -9.15
N LYS A 106 -22.63 -8.67 -9.11
CA LYS A 106 -24.02 -8.52 -8.70
C LYS A 106 -24.14 -8.00 -7.25
N TRP A 107 -23.36 -8.53 -6.32
CA TRP A 107 -23.33 -8.04 -4.94
C TRP A 107 -22.86 -6.59 -4.83
N LEU A 108 -21.78 -6.23 -5.53
CA LEU A 108 -21.27 -4.85 -5.55
C LEU A 108 -22.31 -3.87 -6.12
N LEU A 109 -23.05 -4.26 -7.17
CA LEU A 109 -24.16 -3.47 -7.69
C LEU A 109 -25.28 -3.24 -6.67
N CYS A 110 -25.69 -4.30 -5.96
CA CYS A 110 -26.71 -4.18 -4.92
C CYS A 110 -26.25 -3.25 -3.79
N ILE A 111 -24.98 -3.37 -3.38
CA ILE A 111 -24.41 -2.52 -2.35
C ILE A 111 -24.36 -1.06 -2.80
N ASP A 112 -23.82 -0.81 -3.99
CA ASP A 112 -23.72 0.51 -4.60
C ASP A 112 -25.09 1.19 -4.70
N TYR A 113 -26.09 0.49 -5.22
CA TYR A 113 -27.47 0.97 -5.31
C TYR A 113 -28.04 1.38 -3.96
N ILE A 114 -27.86 0.57 -2.92
CA ILE A 114 -28.42 0.85 -1.60
C ILE A 114 -27.71 2.02 -0.92
N ILE A 115 -26.39 2.13 -1.11
CA ILE A 115 -25.65 3.30 -0.61
C ILE A 115 -26.18 4.58 -1.26
N GLU A 116 -26.36 4.57 -2.59
CA GLU A 116 -26.92 5.72 -3.32
C GLU A 116 -28.36 6.07 -2.88
N GLN A 117 -29.25 5.08 -2.76
CA GLN A 117 -30.64 5.33 -2.33
C GLN A 117 -30.68 5.97 -0.93
N GLN A 118 -29.90 5.42 0.01
CA GLN A 118 -29.86 5.94 1.38
C GLN A 118 -29.21 7.33 1.46
N GLN A 119 -28.26 7.66 0.58
CA GLN A 119 -27.72 9.02 0.46
C GLN A 119 -28.77 10.01 -0.06
N GLN A 120 -29.61 9.60 -1.02
CA GLN A 120 -30.71 10.44 -1.52
C GLN A 120 -31.78 10.69 -0.45
N GLU A 121 -32.13 9.68 0.35
CA GLU A 121 -33.04 9.81 1.49
C GLU A 121 -32.50 10.76 2.56
N ASN A 122 -31.22 10.59 2.95
CA ASN A 122 -30.57 11.44 3.96
C ASN A 122 -30.29 12.87 3.47
N GLY A 123 -29.98 13.04 2.18
CA GLY A 123 -29.74 14.35 1.56
C GLY A 123 -30.97 15.25 1.50
N GLN A 124 -32.18 14.70 1.67
CA GLN A 124 -33.43 15.45 1.83
C GLN A 124 -33.68 15.90 3.27
N LEU A 125 -32.99 15.31 4.26
CA LEU A 125 -33.02 15.66 5.69
C LEU A 125 -31.77 16.50 6.03
N ARG A 126 -31.59 17.64 5.36
CA ARG A 126 -30.48 18.56 5.65
C ARG A 126 -30.70 19.24 6.98
N ASP A 127 -29.89 18.88 7.98
CA ASP A 127 -29.41 19.81 9.04
C ASP A 127 -28.16 19.34 9.82
N SER A 128 -27.49 18.23 9.49
CA SER A 128 -26.17 17.94 10.09
C SER A 128 -25.23 17.18 9.13
N GLY A 129 -24.25 17.90 8.57
CA GLY A 129 -23.27 17.31 7.64
C GLY A 129 -22.38 16.24 8.25
N THR A 130 -22.19 16.25 9.57
CA THR A 130 -21.30 15.32 10.29
C THR A 130 -21.88 13.91 10.44
N HIS A 131 -23.20 13.76 10.61
CA HIS A 131 -23.80 12.45 10.82
C HIS A 131 -23.87 11.58 9.54
N SER A 132 -24.00 12.20 8.36
CA SER A 132 -24.05 11.43 7.10
C SER A 132 -22.71 10.79 6.74
N GLU A 133 -21.60 11.50 7.02
CA GLU A 133 -20.25 11.01 6.74
C GLU A 133 -19.86 9.84 7.66
N GLU A 134 -20.23 9.92 8.95
CA GLU A 134 -20.01 8.82 9.91
C GLU A 134 -20.77 7.54 9.53
N ILE A 135 -22.01 7.68 9.06
CA ILE A 135 -22.82 6.54 8.60
C ILE A 135 -22.21 5.90 7.35
N GLU A 136 -21.77 6.71 6.39
CA GLU A 136 -21.09 6.19 5.18
C GLU A 136 -19.77 5.51 5.54
N ALA A 137 -18.96 6.11 6.41
CA ALA A 137 -17.71 5.52 6.89
C ALA A 137 -17.94 4.18 7.60
N SER A 138 -19.02 4.06 8.39
CA SER A 138 -19.41 2.81 9.04
C SER A 138 -19.76 1.71 8.04
N LYS A 139 -20.56 2.03 7.01
CA LYS A 139 -20.91 1.09 5.94
C LYS A 139 -19.69 0.63 5.14
N LEU A 140 -18.81 1.57 4.78
CA LEU A 140 -17.56 1.25 4.09
C LEU A 140 -16.67 0.35 4.95
N ARG A 141 -16.60 0.58 6.27
CA ARG A 141 -15.86 -0.28 7.20
C ARG A 141 -16.42 -1.70 7.23
N GLU A 142 -17.75 -1.86 7.28
CA GLU A 142 -18.37 -3.19 7.22
C GLU A 142 -18.10 -3.88 5.88
N LEU A 143 -18.14 -3.14 4.77
CA LEU A 143 -17.82 -3.67 3.44
C LEU A 143 -16.35 -4.12 3.34
N LYS A 144 -15.40 -3.39 3.92
CA LYS A 144 -13.97 -3.79 3.95
C LYS A 144 -13.73 -5.13 4.66
N GLN A 145 -14.59 -5.49 5.61
CA GLN A 145 -14.49 -6.74 6.36
C GLN A 145 -15.07 -7.95 5.61
N LEU A 146 -15.81 -7.74 4.52
CA LEU A 146 -16.37 -8.82 3.74
C LEU A 146 -15.30 -9.54 2.93
N LYS A 147 -15.26 -10.87 3.02
CA LYS A 147 -14.39 -11.75 2.24
C LYS A 147 -14.97 -12.01 0.85
N ILE A 148 -15.18 -10.96 0.07
CA ILE A 148 -15.82 -11.05 -1.25
C ILE A 148 -14.95 -10.51 -2.38
N PHE A 149 -13.77 -9.97 -2.08
CA PHE A 149 -12.94 -9.32 -3.09
C PHE A 149 -12.06 -10.35 -3.79
N PRO A 150 -12.19 -10.51 -5.12
CA PRO A 150 -11.34 -11.41 -5.89
C PRO A 150 -10.04 -10.69 -6.23
N LEU A 151 -8.91 -11.22 -5.77
CA LEU A 151 -7.60 -10.74 -6.16
C LEU A 151 -7.01 -11.60 -7.28
N GLY A 152 -6.35 -10.96 -8.24
CA GLY A 152 -5.61 -11.62 -9.30
C GLY A 152 -4.56 -12.59 -8.73
N GLY A 153 -4.46 -13.79 -9.31
CA GLY A 153 -3.53 -14.83 -8.87
C GLY A 153 -3.92 -15.55 -7.57
N HIS A 154 -4.94 -15.10 -6.86
CA HIS A 154 -5.43 -15.75 -5.64
C HIS A 154 -6.57 -16.72 -5.97
N SER A 155 -6.63 -17.85 -5.26
CA SER A 155 -7.73 -18.82 -5.41
C SER A 155 -8.91 -18.52 -4.50
N GLN A 156 -8.69 -17.80 -3.40
CA GLN A 156 -9.69 -17.48 -2.40
C GLN A 156 -10.05 -15.99 -2.46
N LEU A 157 -11.29 -15.67 -2.11
CA LEU A 157 -11.72 -14.30 -1.90
C LEU A 157 -11.13 -13.78 -0.59
N VAL A 158 -10.84 -12.48 -0.56
CA VAL A 158 -10.22 -11.84 0.59
C VAL A 158 -11.10 -10.72 1.11
N SER A 159 -10.84 -10.32 2.35
CA SER A 159 -11.33 -9.04 2.87
C SER A 159 -10.28 -7.96 2.64
N MET A 160 -10.71 -6.71 2.45
CA MET A 160 -9.79 -5.58 2.32
C MET A 160 -9.03 -5.34 3.62
N ASP A 161 -9.67 -5.68 4.75
CA ASP A 161 -9.08 -5.59 6.10
C ASP A 161 -7.88 -6.54 6.31
N GLU A 162 -7.79 -7.65 5.57
CA GLU A 162 -6.60 -8.53 5.58
C GLU A 162 -5.36 -7.85 4.97
N TYR A 163 -5.57 -6.79 4.19
CA TYR A 163 -4.52 -6.03 3.50
C TYR A 163 -4.36 -4.61 4.04
N LYS A 164 -4.71 -4.34 5.31
CA LYS A 164 -4.60 -2.98 5.91
C LYS A 164 -3.23 -2.31 5.71
N ASP A 165 -2.16 -3.11 5.66
CA ASP A 165 -0.78 -2.63 5.50
C ASP A 165 -0.24 -2.77 4.06
N ARG A 166 -1.09 -3.13 3.10
CA ARG A 166 -0.74 -3.38 1.70
C ARG A 166 -1.69 -2.64 0.76
N VAL A 167 -1.11 -2.02 -0.26
CA VAL A 167 -1.87 -1.35 -1.31
C VAL A 167 -2.52 -2.40 -2.21
N ILE A 168 -3.84 -2.29 -2.43
CA ILE A 168 -4.53 -3.05 -3.48
C ILE A 168 -4.73 -2.13 -4.69
N LEU A 169 -4.35 -2.63 -5.87
CA LEU A 169 -4.49 -1.91 -7.13
C LEU A 169 -5.70 -2.40 -7.93
N PHE A 170 -6.23 -1.55 -8.80
CA PHE A 170 -6.96 -2.03 -9.96
C PHE A 170 -6.02 -2.79 -10.92
N PRO A 171 -6.57 -3.55 -11.88
CA PRO A 171 -5.80 -4.08 -12.99
C PRO A 171 -5.00 -2.97 -13.69
N LEU A 172 -3.72 -3.20 -13.93
CA LEU A 172 -2.89 -2.22 -14.62
C LEU A 172 -3.30 -2.12 -16.10
N PRO A 173 -3.37 -0.91 -16.68
CA PRO A 173 -3.66 -0.77 -18.09
C PRO A 173 -2.58 -1.45 -18.94
N LYS A 174 -3.00 -2.29 -19.90
CA LYS A 174 -2.08 -3.00 -20.82
C LYS A 174 -1.21 -2.04 -21.65
N THR A 175 -1.69 -0.81 -21.86
CA THR A 175 -1.02 0.25 -22.63
C THR A 175 -0.13 1.16 -21.78
N ALA A 176 -0.19 1.07 -20.44
CA ALA A 176 0.58 1.96 -19.58
C ALA A 176 2.07 1.62 -19.63
N GLN A 177 2.89 2.61 -19.94
CA GLN A 177 4.35 2.50 -19.95
C GLN A 177 4.90 3.01 -18.62
N TYR A 178 5.19 2.08 -17.72
CA TYR A 178 5.92 2.36 -16.48
C TYR A 178 7.40 2.06 -16.67
N LYS A 179 8.27 2.82 -15.99
CA LYS A 179 9.68 2.45 -15.83
C LYS A 179 9.75 1.04 -15.21
N LYS A 180 10.70 0.21 -15.61
CA LYS A 180 10.82 -1.21 -15.20
C LYS A 180 10.90 -1.35 -13.70
N SER A 181 11.69 -0.52 -13.03
CA SER A 181 11.83 -0.52 -11.56
C SER A 181 10.48 -0.28 -10.89
N PHE A 182 9.70 0.69 -11.37
CA PHE A 182 8.35 0.91 -10.85
C PHE A 182 7.39 -0.24 -11.21
N LYS A 183 7.47 -0.77 -12.44
CA LYS A 183 6.65 -1.91 -12.87
C LYS A 183 6.89 -3.16 -12.02
N ILE A 184 8.13 -3.40 -11.61
CA ILE A 184 8.49 -4.48 -10.68
C ILE A 184 7.75 -4.30 -9.36
N ILE A 185 7.80 -3.10 -8.77
CA ILE A 185 7.10 -2.78 -7.52
C ILE A 185 5.59 -2.96 -7.68
N LEU A 186 5.01 -2.45 -8.78
CA LEU A 186 3.57 -2.59 -9.04
C LEU A 186 3.15 -4.06 -9.25
N ASN A 187 4.04 -4.92 -9.75
CA ASN A 187 3.78 -6.35 -9.93
C ASN A 187 3.82 -7.15 -8.63
N ASP A 188 4.49 -6.64 -7.60
CA ASP A 188 4.48 -7.23 -6.24
C ASP A 188 3.18 -6.93 -5.49
N LEU A 189 2.48 -5.85 -5.87
CA LEU A 189 1.25 -5.43 -5.22
C LEU A 189 0.03 -6.28 -5.61
N PRO A 190 -0.84 -6.64 -4.65
CA PRO A 190 -2.10 -7.32 -4.95
C PRO A 190 -3.00 -6.46 -5.83
N ARG A 191 -3.73 -7.11 -6.72
CA ARG A 191 -4.64 -6.45 -7.68
C ARG A 191 -6.00 -7.09 -7.63
N LEU A 192 -7.05 -6.30 -7.84
CA LEU A 192 -8.35 -6.87 -8.18
C LEU A 192 -8.25 -7.74 -9.44
N ASP A 193 -9.02 -8.83 -9.47
CA ASP A 193 -9.14 -9.69 -10.64
C ASP A 193 -9.70 -8.91 -11.83
N GLU A 194 -8.98 -8.92 -12.95
CA GLU A 194 -9.32 -8.17 -14.17
C GLU A 194 -10.73 -8.55 -14.67
N ARG A 195 -11.12 -9.81 -14.52
CA ARG A 195 -12.43 -10.33 -14.96
C ARG A 195 -13.59 -9.66 -14.24
N LEU A 196 -13.41 -9.19 -12.99
CA LEU A 196 -14.46 -8.47 -12.27
C LEU A 196 -14.75 -7.12 -12.93
N ILE A 197 -13.69 -6.37 -13.23
CA ILE A 197 -13.80 -5.04 -13.83
C ILE A 197 -14.34 -5.16 -15.26
N GLU A 198 -13.81 -6.08 -16.05
CA GLU A 198 -14.29 -6.36 -17.41
C GLU A 198 -15.77 -6.77 -17.41
N TYR A 199 -16.19 -7.64 -16.48
CA TYR A 199 -17.59 -8.07 -16.38
C TYR A 199 -18.52 -6.90 -16.01
N ILE A 200 -18.10 -6.02 -15.10
CA ILE A 200 -18.91 -4.85 -14.72
C ILE A 200 -19.02 -3.86 -15.88
N GLU A 201 -17.93 -3.63 -16.59
CA GLU A 201 -17.90 -2.74 -17.76
C GLU A 201 -18.81 -3.26 -18.89
N ASP A 202 -18.72 -4.56 -19.21
CA ASP A 202 -19.51 -5.19 -20.28
C ASP A 202 -21.00 -5.34 -19.92
N LYS A 203 -21.31 -5.87 -18.74
CA LYS A 203 -22.70 -6.18 -18.35
C LYS A 203 -23.44 -5.00 -17.73
N PHE A 204 -22.72 -4.07 -17.09
CA PHE A 204 -23.32 -2.99 -16.31
C PHE A 204 -22.69 -1.61 -16.61
N PRO A 205 -22.58 -1.20 -17.89
CA PRO A 205 -21.85 0.02 -18.26
C PRO A 205 -22.40 1.29 -17.61
N ARG A 206 -23.71 1.36 -17.34
CA ARG A 206 -24.35 2.51 -16.67
C ARG A 206 -23.99 2.68 -15.19
N ARG A 207 -23.50 1.61 -14.54
CA ARG A 207 -23.14 1.58 -13.11
C ARG A 207 -21.63 1.44 -12.90
N TYR A 208 -20.87 1.27 -13.98
CA TYR A 208 -19.43 1.07 -13.94
C TYR A 208 -18.71 2.16 -13.15
N ASP A 209 -18.92 3.43 -13.48
CA ASP A 209 -18.27 4.55 -12.80
C ASP A 209 -18.61 4.63 -11.30
N SER A 210 -19.86 4.30 -10.93
CA SER A 210 -20.29 4.31 -9.54
C SER A 210 -19.61 3.20 -8.74
N ILE A 211 -19.54 1.99 -9.29
CA ILE A 211 -18.82 0.89 -8.64
C ILE A 211 -17.32 1.17 -8.55
N VAL A 212 -16.72 1.71 -9.61
CA VAL A 212 -15.30 2.13 -9.56
C VAL A 212 -15.09 3.18 -8.47
N CYS A 213 -16.03 4.12 -8.30
CA CYS A 213 -15.99 5.09 -7.21
C CYS A 213 -16.11 4.42 -5.83
N LEU A 214 -17.01 3.46 -5.65
CA LEU A 214 -17.14 2.67 -4.42
C LEU A 214 -15.85 1.91 -4.09
N LEU A 215 -15.25 1.22 -5.07
CA LEU A 215 -13.98 0.50 -4.91
C LEU A 215 -12.82 1.44 -4.56
N LYS A 216 -12.78 2.64 -5.14
CA LYS A 216 -11.82 3.70 -4.74
C LYS A 216 -12.04 4.16 -3.30
N LYS A 217 -13.29 4.37 -2.86
CA LYS A 217 -13.63 4.69 -1.46
C LYS A 217 -13.22 3.58 -0.49
N LEU A 218 -13.17 2.33 -0.94
CA LEU A 218 -12.63 1.21 -0.16
C LEU A 218 -11.10 1.22 -0.05
N GLY A 219 -10.41 2.06 -0.83
CA GLY A 219 -8.95 2.22 -0.78
C GLY A 219 -8.20 1.55 -1.94
N ILE A 220 -8.89 1.10 -2.98
CA ILE A 220 -8.26 0.49 -4.16
C ILE A 220 -7.73 1.60 -5.08
N ILE A 221 -6.46 1.49 -5.48
CA ILE A 221 -5.79 2.51 -6.28
C ILE A 221 -5.89 2.16 -7.77
N ASP A 222 -6.53 3.04 -8.54
CA ASP A 222 -6.72 2.90 -9.99
C ASP A 222 -5.46 3.32 -10.77
N LYS A 223 -4.95 4.51 -10.46
CA LYS A 223 -3.80 5.11 -11.15
C LYS A 223 -2.65 5.24 -10.16
N PRO A 224 -1.78 4.23 -10.05
CA PRO A 224 -0.72 4.26 -9.06
C PRO A 224 0.28 5.37 -9.40
N LYS A 225 0.39 6.36 -8.51
CA LYS A 225 1.45 7.37 -8.54
C LYS A 225 2.59 6.94 -7.64
N ILE A 226 3.83 7.21 -8.04
CA ILE A 226 5.01 6.77 -7.29
C ILE A 226 5.00 7.24 -5.83
N MET A 227 4.63 8.50 -5.57
CA MET A 227 4.60 9.02 -4.19
C MET A 227 3.53 8.36 -3.31
N ASP A 228 2.37 7.99 -3.89
CA ASP A 228 1.32 7.28 -3.16
C ASP A 228 1.79 5.85 -2.81
N ILE A 229 2.40 5.17 -3.78
CA ILE A 229 3.00 3.83 -3.58
C ILE A 229 4.16 3.90 -2.58
N TYR A 230 4.98 4.94 -2.63
CA TYR A 230 6.07 5.12 -1.67
C TYR A 230 5.53 5.21 -0.24
N ARG A 231 4.63 6.15 0.03
CA ARG A 231 4.11 6.41 1.38
C ARG A 231 3.32 5.26 1.96
N ILE A 232 2.48 4.61 1.14
CA ILE A 232 1.55 3.59 1.62
C ILE A 232 2.19 2.19 1.62
N HIS A 233 3.17 1.93 0.75
CA HIS A 233 3.77 0.60 0.59
C HIS A 233 5.29 0.56 0.83
N MET A 234 6.10 1.32 0.09
CA MET A 234 7.57 1.17 0.14
C MET A 234 8.14 1.63 1.49
N GLN A 235 7.75 2.81 1.95
CA GLN A 235 8.26 3.42 3.18
C GLN A 235 7.98 2.55 4.41
N PRO A 236 6.73 2.07 4.67
CA PRO A 236 6.47 1.17 5.79
C PRO A 236 7.30 -0.12 5.77
N ILE A 237 7.62 -0.64 4.59
CA ILE A 237 8.44 -1.83 4.41
C ILE A 237 9.91 -1.53 4.74
N LEU A 238 10.44 -0.40 4.27
CA LEU A 238 11.82 0.01 4.52
C LEU A 238 12.12 0.22 6.02
N TRP A 239 11.15 0.70 6.79
CA TRP A 239 11.30 0.91 8.23
C TRP A 239 11.28 -0.37 9.07
N ASP A 240 10.65 -1.44 8.58
CA ASP A 240 10.45 -2.69 9.32
C ASP A 240 11.24 -3.85 8.73
N LYS A 241 12.27 -4.30 9.47
CA LYS A 241 13.13 -5.43 9.09
C LYS A 241 12.36 -6.73 8.82
N SER A 242 11.30 -6.97 9.58
CA SER A 242 10.48 -8.18 9.39
C SER A 242 9.74 -8.17 8.06
N ARG A 243 9.44 -6.99 7.51
CA ARG A 243 8.71 -6.83 6.25
C ARG A 243 9.64 -6.96 5.06
N TRP A 244 10.72 -6.20 5.01
CA TRP A 244 11.59 -6.22 3.82
C TRP A 244 12.35 -7.54 3.66
N SER A 245 12.65 -8.25 4.76
CA SER A 245 13.30 -9.58 4.69
C SER A 245 12.44 -10.67 4.06
N THR A 246 11.13 -10.45 3.89
CA THR A 246 10.21 -11.38 3.21
C THR A 246 10.05 -11.10 1.72
N LEU A 247 10.56 -9.96 1.23
CA LEU A 247 10.46 -9.59 -0.17
C LEU A 247 11.54 -10.26 -1.02
N SER A 248 11.27 -10.38 -2.31
CA SER A 248 12.28 -10.85 -3.26
C SER A 248 13.38 -9.80 -3.49
N ASP A 249 14.60 -10.27 -3.75
CA ASP A 249 15.75 -9.44 -4.14
C ASP A 249 15.40 -8.42 -5.23
N LEU A 250 14.62 -8.87 -6.22
CA LEU A 250 14.23 -8.08 -7.37
C LEU A 250 13.40 -6.84 -6.97
N VAL A 251 12.50 -6.98 -5.99
CA VAL A 251 11.69 -5.86 -5.48
C VAL A 251 12.54 -4.91 -4.63
N LEU A 252 13.37 -5.43 -3.73
CA LEU A 252 14.25 -4.60 -2.89
C LEU A 252 15.27 -3.82 -3.71
N VAL A 253 15.84 -4.42 -4.75
CA VAL A 253 16.73 -3.72 -5.69
C VAL A 253 15.97 -2.65 -6.49
N ALA A 254 14.71 -2.90 -6.83
CA ALA A 254 13.90 -1.95 -7.57
C ALA A 254 13.55 -0.68 -6.77
N PHE A 255 13.51 -0.72 -5.43
CA PHE A 255 13.18 0.45 -4.60
C PHE A 255 14.10 1.66 -4.80
N PRO A 256 15.42 1.58 -4.55
CA PRO A 256 16.32 2.73 -4.73
C PRO A 256 16.41 3.16 -6.21
N LEU A 257 16.32 2.22 -7.16
CA LEU A 257 16.31 2.54 -8.59
C LEU A 257 15.05 3.29 -9.01
N CYS A 258 13.90 2.89 -8.46
CA CYS A 258 12.65 3.57 -8.71
C CYS A 258 12.68 4.99 -8.12
N ILE A 259 13.17 5.14 -6.88
CA ILE A 259 13.30 6.46 -6.25
C ILE A 259 14.24 7.36 -7.05
N TYR A 260 15.40 6.86 -7.47
CA TYR A 260 16.32 7.61 -8.33
C TYR A 260 15.66 8.01 -9.66
N ALA A 261 14.91 7.11 -10.28
CA ALA A 261 14.23 7.40 -11.54
C ALA A 261 13.14 8.47 -11.41
N TYR A 262 12.68 8.81 -10.20
CA TYR A 262 11.68 9.84 -9.92
C TYR A 262 12.21 10.86 -8.88
N LEU A 263 13.53 11.08 -8.86
CA LEU A 263 14.22 11.83 -7.80
C LEU A 263 13.63 13.23 -7.53
N ASP A 264 13.12 13.88 -8.58
CA ASP A 264 12.42 15.17 -8.54
C ASP A 264 11.22 15.19 -7.57
N GLN A 265 10.57 14.05 -7.35
CA GLN A 265 9.45 13.92 -6.43
C GLN A 265 9.87 13.58 -4.99
N PHE A 266 11.14 13.23 -4.77
CA PHE A 266 11.66 12.71 -3.50
C PHE A 266 12.62 13.68 -2.79
N GLU A 267 12.83 14.90 -3.29
CA GLU A 267 13.76 15.87 -2.70
C GLU A 267 13.56 16.06 -1.19
N ASN A 268 12.31 16.15 -0.74
CA ASN A 268 11.95 16.32 0.68
C ASN A 268 12.05 15.04 1.52
N GLU A 269 12.20 13.87 0.89
CA GLU A 269 12.19 12.57 1.54
C GLU A 269 13.61 12.01 1.70
N LEU A 270 14.63 12.62 1.08
CA LEU A 270 16.02 12.13 1.06
C LEU A 270 16.61 11.91 2.47
N GLU A 271 16.35 12.82 3.42
CA GLU A 271 16.82 12.67 4.80
C GLU A 271 16.20 11.46 5.51
N GLN A 272 14.94 11.16 5.21
CA GLN A 272 14.27 9.98 5.76
C GLN A 272 14.78 8.71 5.09
N LEU A 273 14.98 8.75 3.78
CA LEU A 273 15.54 7.64 3.02
C LEU A 273 16.94 7.27 3.50
N ARG A 274 17.79 8.24 3.85
CA ARG A 274 19.09 7.98 4.49
C ARG A 274 18.97 7.10 5.75
N LYS A 275 17.86 7.20 6.48
CA LYS A 275 17.63 6.45 7.73
C LYS A 275 17.01 5.07 7.53
N CYS A 276 16.33 4.82 6.40
CA CYS A 276 15.57 3.58 6.23
C CYS A 276 15.84 2.82 4.94
N MET A 277 16.56 3.39 3.97
CA MET A 277 16.84 2.72 2.72
C MET A 277 17.58 1.41 2.95
N VAL A 278 17.17 0.38 2.21
CA VAL A 278 17.76 -0.95 2.23
C VAL A 278 18.49 -1.16 0.91
N ILE A 279 19.77 -1.53 1.00
CA ILE A 279 20.68 -1.66 -0.12
C ILE A 279 21.29 -3.06 -0.14
N LYS A 280 21.42 -3.63 -1.33
CA LYS A 280 22.11 -4.90 -1.58
C LYS A 280 23.62 -4.66 -1.59
N THR A 281 24.34 -5.39 -0.76
CA THR A 281 25.80 -5.42 -0.74
C THR A 281 26.33 -6.40 -1.77
N ARG A 282 27.62 -6.28 -2.13
CA ARG A 282 28.30 -7.21 -3.02
C ARG A 282 28.35 -8.64 -2.50
N SER A 283 28.31 -8.83 -1.17
CA SER A 283 28.19 -10.15 -0.55
C SER A 283 26.80 -10.79 -0.74
N GLY A 284 25.87 -10.10 -1.41
CA GLY A 284 24.52 -10.57 -1.69
C GLY A 284 23.53 -10.33 -0.55
N GLN A 285 23.95 -9.67 0.52
CA GLN A 285 23.11 -9.38 1.68
C GLN A 285 22.40 -8.03 1.52
N PHE A 286 21.24 -7.87 2.16
CA PHE A 286 20.57 -6.58 2.25
C PHE A 286 20.80 -5.94 3.61
N VAL A 287 21.22 -4.68 3.60
CA VAL A 287 21.54 -3.92 4.81
C VAL A 287 20.83 -2.57 4.75
N ARG A 288 20.35 -2.10 5.91
CA ARG A 288 19.74 -0.77 6.07
C ARG A 288 20.82 0.28 6.32
N LEU A 289 20.72 1.44 5.69
CA LEU A 289 21.78 2.46 5.72
C LEU A 289 22.08 3.07 7.10
N ASP A 290 21.13 3.04 8.04
CA ASP A 290 21.34 3.53 9.41
C ASP A 290 21.92 2.47 10.35
N THR A 291 22.30 1.29 9.85
CA THR A 291 22.78 0.19 10.71
C THR A 291 24.07 0.61 11.40
N PRO A 292 24.11 0.67 12.75
CA PRO A 292 25.28 1.16 13.46
C PRO A 292 26.54 0.35 13.14
N GLY A 293 27.63 1.04 12.83
CA GLY A 293 28.93 0.42 12.56
C GLY A 293 29.07 -0.20 11.16
N ILE A 294 28.07 -0.12 10.30
CA ILE A 294 28.19 -0.55 8.90
C ILE A 294 28.30 0.69 8.00
N ILE A 295 29.40 0.78 7.27
CA ILE A 295 29.64 1.81 6.25
C ILE A 295 29.70 1.10 4.91
N ILE A 296 28.85 1.55 3.98
CA ILE A 296 28.75 0.96 2.64
C ILE A 296 29.50 1.85 1.67
N HIS A 297 30.39 1.23 0.89
CA HIS A 297 31.25 1.91 -0.07
C HIS A 297 30.80 1.66 -1.51
N LEU A 298 30.98 2.67 -2.35
CA LEU A 298 30.82 2.55 -3.79
C LEU A 298 31.99 1.78 -4.40
N THR A 299 31.68 1.02 -5.45
CA THR A 299 32.65 0.23 -6.21
C THR A 299 33.13 1.02 -7.42
N SER A 300 34.23 0.59 -8.05
CA SER A 300 34.71 1.17 -9.30
C SER A 300 33.68 1.12 -10.44
N ALA A 301 32.71 0.20 -10.39
CA ALA A 301 31.62 0.11 -11.36
C ALA A 301 30.74 1.38 -11.41
N TYR A 302 30.70 2.16 -10.32
CA TYR A 302 29.98 3.42 -10.23
C TYR A 302 30.79 4.63 -10.72
N GLY A 303 31.97 4.40 -11.29
CA GLY A 303 32.84 5.46 -11.80
C GLY A 303 33.69 6.15 -10.72
N CYS A 304 33.79 5.55 -9.53
CA CYS A 304 34.54 6.09 -8.41
C CYS A 304 36.04 6.08 -8.69
N THR A 305 36.67 7.25 -8.62
CA THR A 305 38.11 7.39 -8.89
C THR A 305 39.00 6.96 -7.72
N ARG A 306 38.42 6.84 -6.52
CA ARG A 306 39.12 6.56 -5.26
C ARG A 306 38.55 5.36 -4.51
N SER A 307 38.06 4.34 -5.22
CA SER A 307 37.42 3.19 -4.55
C SER A 307 38.38 2.42 -3.62
N LEU A 308 37.89 2.05 -2.43
CA LEU A 308 38.59 1.21 -1.45
C LEU A 308 38.83 -0.22 -1.91
N GLU A 309 38.28 -0.65 -3.06
CA GLU A 309 38.49 -1.99 -3.63
C GLU A 309 39.97 -2.35 -3.86
N SER A 310 40.82 -1.34 -4.06
CA SER A 310 42.25 -1.55 -4.22
C SER A 310 43.01 -1.69 -2.90
N LEU A 311 42.38 -1.34 -1.76
CA LEU A 311 42.97 -1.31 -0.42
C LEU A 311 42.62 -2.55 0.42
N ILE A 312 42.28 -3.67 -0.22
CA ILE A 312 41.90 -4.92 0.45
C ILE A 312 43.03 -5.39 1.38
N SER A 313 42.80 -5.32 2.68
CA SER A 313 43.63 -5.93 3.71
C SER A 313 42.99 -7.26 4.13
N PRO A 314 43.74 -8.37 4.26
CA PRO A 314 43.19 -9.66 4.67
C PRO A 314 42.56 -9.66 6.08
N LYS A 315 42.77 -8.61 6.89
CA LYS A 315 42.22 -8.46 8.25
C LYS A 315 41.11 -7.40 8.37
N HIS A 316 40.77 -6.68 7.30
CA HIS A 316 39.72 -5.66 7.31
C HIS A 316 38.87 -5.75 6.03
N GLU A 317 37.60 -6.10 6.19
CA GLU A 317 36.67 -6.25 5.08
C GLU A 317 35.76 -5.02 4.98
N PHE A 318 35.94 -4.25 3.91
CA PHE A 318 35.04 -3.16 3.55
C PHE A 318 33.73 -3.71 2.98
N THR A 319 32.61 -3.11 3.36
CA THR A 319 31.30 -3.46 2.80
C THR A 319 31.06 -2.65 1.54
N PHE A 320 30.90 -3.31 0.40
CA PHE A 320 30.63 -2.65 -0.88
C PHE A 320 29.18 -2.82 -1.31
N ILE A 321 28.63 -1.82 -2.01
CA ILE A 321 27.36 -1.95 -2.73
C ILE A 321 27.46 -3.01 -3.85
N SER A 322 26.35 -3.69 -4.17
CA SER A 322 26.30 -4.64 -5.27
C SER A 322 26.32 -3.94 -6.64
N ASP A 323 27.11 -4.45 -7.58
CA ASP A 323 27.13 -3.96 -8.96
C ASP A 323 25.85 -4.32 -9.76
N ASP A 324 24.97 -5.14 -9.17
CA ASP A 324 23.67 -5.53 -9.74
C ASP A 324 22.79 -4.34 -10.08
N TYR A 325 22.87 -3.24 -9.31
CA TYR A 325 22.05 -2.05 -9.54
C TYR A 325 22.34 -1.44 -10.91
N ILE A 326 23.63 -1.34 -11.30
CA ILE A 326 24.04 -0.81 -12.59
C ILE A 326 23.85 -1.85 -13.68
N ASN A 327 24.33 -3.08 -13.45
CA ASN A 327 24.40 -4.09 -14.50
C ASN A 327 23.02 -4.54 -14.99
N ASN A 328 22.06 -4.74 -14.07
CA ASN A 328 20.73 -5.26 -14.43
C ASN A 328 19.78 -4.20 -15.04
N TYR A 329 20.17 -2.92 -14.95
CA TYR A 329 19.38 -1.77 -15.42
C TYR A 329 20.15 -0.87 -16.41
N ARG A 330 21.30 -1.35 -16.89
CA ARG A 330 22.19 -0.60 -17.79
C ARG A 330 21.46 -0.09 -19.03
N THR A 331 20.62 -0.91 -19.63
CA THR A 331 19.91 -0.58 -20.87
C THR A 331 18.71 0.34 -20.68
N GLU A 332 18.38 0.75 -19.45
CA GLU A 332 17.16 1.52 -19.15
C GLU A 332 17.44 2.81 -18.38
N LEU A 333 18.31 2.74 -17.37
CA LEU A 333 18.60 3.87 -16.49
C LEU A 333 20.03 4.40 -16.67
N PHE A 334 20.94 3.61 -17.21
CA PHE A 334 22.37 3.94 -17.27
C PHE A 334 22.93 3.85 -18.70
N HIS A 335 22.40 4.70 -19.58
CA HIS A 335 22.79 4.75 -20.99
C HIS A 335 24.18 5.35 -21.21
N SER A 336 24.61 6.20 -20.29
CA SER A 336 25.89 6.89 -20.30
C SER A 336 26.62 6.78 -18.97
N ASN A 337 27.91 7.11 -18.97
CA ASN A 337 28.68 7.24 -17.73
C ASN A 337 28.20 8.41 -16.86
N ASP A 338 27.50 9.39 -17.43
CA ASP A 338 26.91 10.50 -16.68
C ASP A 338 25.73 10.04 -15.84
N ASP A 339 24.91 9.13 -16.36
CA ASP A 339 23.81 8.52 -15.62
C ASP A 339 24.32 7.69 -14.43
N VAL A 340 25.39 6.91 -14.64
CA VAL A 340 26.05 6.13 -13.58
C VAL A 340 26.56 7.06 -12.48
N ARG A 341 27.23 8.16 -12.86
CA ARG A 341 27.71 9.17 -11.90
C ARG A 341 26.55 9.90 -11.21
N GLY A 342 25.45 10.15 -11.90
CA GLY A 342 24.24 10.72 -11.33
C GLY A 342 23.66 9.84 -10.23
N PHE A 343 23.63 8.52 -10.45
CA PHE A 343 23.19 7.56 -9.44
C PHE A 343 24.18 7.39 -8.30
N ALA A 344 25.49 7.40 -8.58
CA ALA A 344 26.52 7.44 -7.54
C ALA A 344 26.30 8.62 -6.58
N ARG A 345 26.09 9.83 -7.10
CA ARG A 345 25.76 11.02 -6.28
C ARG A 345 24.48 10.88 -5.47
N PHE A 346 23.45 10.24 -6.04
CA PHE A 346 22.25 9.92 -5.29
C PHE A 346 22.53 8.98 -4.11
N LEU A 347 23.34 7.94 -4.32
CA LEU A 347 23.76 7.03 -3.26
C LEU A 347 24.65 7.72 -2.21
N GLU A 348 25.53 8.63 -2.62
CA GLU A 348 26.30 9.50 -1.72
C GLU A 348 25.39 10.36 -0.84
N ASN A 349 24.35 10.95 -1.41
CA ASN A 349 23.36 11.71 -0.65
C ASN A 349 22.59 10.82 0.35
N LEU A 350 22.48 9.52 0.11
CA LEU A 350 21.94 8.56 1.06
C LEU A 350 22.97 8.08 2.10
N GLY A 351 24.24 8.48 1.99
CA GLY A 351 25.30 8.15 2.96
C GLY A 351 26.23 7.00 2.56
N ILE A 352 26.16 6.52 1.31
CA ILE A 352 27.12 5.54 0.76
C ILE A 352 28.35 6.30 0.26
N THR A 353 29.55 5.93 0.69
CA THR A 353 30.75 6.73 0.45
C THR A 353 31.65 6.13 -0.64
N GLU A 354 32.40 6.95 -1.38
CA GLU A 354 33.42 6.43 -2.31
C GLU A 354 34.69 5.95 -1.60
N PHE A 355 34.94 6.48 -0.40
CA PHE A 355 36.16 6.30 0.38
C PHE A 355 35.84 6.32 1.88
N LEU A 356 36.88 6.30 2.70
CA LEU A 356 36.79 6.36 4.16
C LEU A 356 35.91 7.52 4.64
N GLN A 357 34.96 7.22 5.52
CA GLN A 357 34.07 8.20 6.12
C GLN A 357 34.81 9.02 7.18
N ILE A 358 34.83 10.34 7.00
CA ILE A 358 35.38 11.30 7.96
C ILE A 358 34.22 11.93 8.72
N GLY A 359 34.20 11.76 10.04
CA GLY A 359 33.25 12.41 10.93
C GLY A 359 33.91 13.54 11.71
N ILE A 360 33.08 14.45 12.25
CA ILE A 360 33.54 15.44 13.24
C ILE A 360 33.42 14.78 14.61
N SER A 361 34.51 14.77 15.37
CA SER A 361 34.56 14.37 16.76
C SER A 361 34.76 15.59 17.63
N GLU A 362 33.83 15.84 18.55
CA GLU A 362 33.95 16.87 19.56
C GLU A 362 34.59 16.28 20.82
N THR A 363 35.81 16.72 21.13
CA THR A 363 36.46 16.34 22.38
C THR A 363 36.36 17.49 23.36
N HIS A 364 35.71 17.23 24.50
CA HIS A 364 35.44 18.21 25.53
C HIS A 364 36.61 18.24 26.52
N PHE A 365 37.16 19.43 26.73
CA PHE A 365 38.26 19.65 27.66
C PHE A 365 37.83 20.59 28.79
N ILE A 366 38.21 20.24 30.01
CA ILE A 366 37.89 21.03 31.21
C ILE A 366 38.80 22.26 31.29
N ASN A 367 40.06 22.12 30.86
CA ASN A 367 41.08 23.17 30.85
C ASN A 367 42.27 22.79 29.95
N VAL A 368 43.21 23.73 29.76
CA VAL A 368 44.40 23.53 28.92
C VAL A 368 45.32 22.42 29.46
N ASP A 369 45.37 22.19 30.78
CA ASP A 369 46.19 21.12 31.38
C ASP A 369 45.74 19.73 30.92
N SER A 370 44.45 19.54 30.64
CA SER A 370 43.91 18.28 30.12
C SER A 370 44.35 17.93 28.69
N LEU A 371 45.01 18.85 27.97
CA LEU A 371 45.55 18.61 26.62
C LEU A 371 46.94 17.95 26.61
N GLN A 372 47.70 18.02 27.72
CA GLN A 372 49.14 17.66 27.73
C GLN A 372 49.44 16.24 27.24
N ASN A 373 48.52 15.30 27.45
CA ASN A 373 48.68 13.89 27.07
C ASN A 373 47.79 13.49 25.88
N THR A 374 47.37 14.45 25.08
CA THR A 374 46.51 14.21 23.91
C THR A 374 47.22 14.57 22.61
N GLN A 375 46.65 14.13 21.49
CA GLN A 375 47.14 14.48 20.16
C GLN A 375 47.11 16.01 19.88
N TRP A 376 46.38 16.78 20.68
CA TRP A 376 46.22 18.23 20.56
C TRP A 376 47.15 19.04 21.47
N ASN A 377 48.14 18.41 22.13
CA ASN A 377 49.12 19.08 23.00
C ASN A 377 49.83 20.27 22.29
N TYR A 378 50.00 20.20 20.97
CA TYR A 378 50.59 21.28 20.18
C TYR A 378 49.78 22.59 20.20
N LEU A 379 48.50 22.56 20.58
CA LEU A 379 47.62 23.75 20.68
C LEU A 379 47.78 24.50 22.01
N ILE A 380 48.46 23.91 23.01
CA ILE A 380 48.64 24.53 24.33
C ILE A 380 49.25 25.95 24.26
N PRO A 381 50.28 26.23 23.44
CA PRO A 381 50.86 27.56 23.33
C PRO A 381 49.88 28.62 22.78
N GLU A 382 48.93 28.20 21.94
CA GLU A 382 47.94 29.08 21.30
C GLU A 382 46.72 29.35 22.20
N LEU A 383 46.39 28.41 23.08
CA LEU A 383 45.27 28.48 24.02
C LEU A 383 45.63 29.14 25.37
N ASN A 384 46.78 29.81 25.44
CA ASN A 384 47.42 30.32 26.66
C ASN A 384 46.55 31.30 27.49
N GLU A 385 45.46 31.85 26.94
CA GLU A 385 44.51 32.73 27.66
C GLU A 385 43.27 31.99 28.19
N MET A 386 43.04 30.73 27.80
CA MET A 386 41.86 29.92 28.16
C MET A 386 42.12 28.93 29.31
N ILE A 387 43.16 29.16 30.12
CA ILE A 387 43.69 28.22 31.14
C ILE A 387 42.62 27.70 32.12
N HIS A 388 41.53 28.44 32.34
CA HIS A 388 40.50 28.11 33.32
C HIS A 388 39.08 27.94 32.76
N GLN A 389 38.91 27.96 31.43
CA GLN A 389 37.60 27.81 30.82
C GLN A 389 37.49 26.44 30.12
N PRO A 390 36.32 25.78 30.20
CA PRO A 390 36.05 24.61 29.39
C PRO A 390 35.97 25.01 27.93
N PHE A 391 36.54 24.20 27.05
CA PHE A 391 36.49 24.39 25.60
C PHE A 391 36.31 23.06 24.89
N ILE A 392 35.87 23.13 23.64
CA ILE A 392 35.64 21.97 22.78
C ILE A 392 36.64 22.07 21.64
N ILE A 393 37.33 20.96 21.36
CA ILE A 393 38.08 20.80 20.11
C ILE A 393 37.22 19.96 19.19
N GLU A 394 36.82 20.57 18.07
CA GLU A 394 36.24 19.87 16.93
C GLU A 394 37.39 19.37 16.05
N ASP A 395 37.51 18.05 15.94
CA ASP A 395 38.52 17.41 15.09
C ASP A 395 37.86 16.48 14.07
N CYS A 396 38.55 16.21 12.98
CA CYS A 396 38.15 15.20 12.01
C CYS A 396 38.65 13.83 12.48
N SER A 397 37.73 12.89 12.67
CA SER A 397 38.04 11.50 13.00
C SER A 397 37.58 10.55 11.90
N CYS A 398 38.33 9.47 11.70
CA CYS A 398 37.95 8.40 10.78
C CYS A 398 38.09 7.05 11.48
N ASN A 399 36.96 6.51 11.94
CA ASN A 399 36.93 5.23 12.64
C ASN A 399 37.37 4.06 11.75
N GLU A 400 37.04 4.11 10.46
CA GLU A 400 37.47 3.11 9.48
C GLU A 400 38.99 3.10 9.33
N PHE A 401 39.62 4.28 9.24
CA PHE A 401 41.07 4.41 9.18
C PHE A 401 41.75 3.90 10.46
N ASN A 402 41.22 4.26 11.63
CA ASN A 402 41.74 3.79 12.91
C ASN A 402 41.66 2.25 13.01
N THR A 403 40.54 1.68 12.59
CA THR A 403 40.34 0.22 12.56
C THR A 403 41.32 -0.45 11.59
N LEU A 404 41.51 0.14 10.41
CA LEU A 404 42.47 -0.32 9.41
C LEU A 404 43.89 -0.32 9.99
N ILE A 405 44.33 0.78 10.60
CA ILE A 405 45.66 0.88 11.24
C ILE A 405 45.82 -0.17 12.33
N VAL A 406 44.86 -0.32 13.25
CA VAL A 406 44.95 -1.30 14.33
C VAL A 406 45.03 -2.73 13.76
N SER A 407 44.22 -3.03 12.74
CA SER A 407 44.25 -4.33 12.07
C SER A 407 45.60 -4.63 11.40
N CYS A 408 46.27 -3.59 10.88
CA CYS A 408 47.59 -3.67 10.27
C CYS A 408 48.73 -3.71 11.31
N ASN A 409 48.62 -3.01 12.45
CA ASN A 409 49.65 -2.99 13.50
C ASN A 409 49.72 -4.31 14.29
N ASN A 410 48.63 -5.07 14.35
CA ASN A 410 48.64 -6.47 14.82
C ASN A 410 49.35 -7.44 13.85
N ILE A 411 50.13 -6.94 12.88
CA ILE A 411 51.05 -7.71 12.03
C ILE A 411 52.49 -7.58 12.56
N ALA A 412 52.82 -6.53 13.31
CA ALA A 412 54.17 -6.31 13.84
C ALA A 412 54.50 -7.12 15.10
N VAL A 413 53.54 -7.86 15.66
CA VAL A 413 53.72 -8.65 16.91
C VAL A 413 53.84 -10.16 16.63
N ASP A 414 53.55 -10.63 15.41
CA ASP A 414 53.67 -12.05 15.01
C ASP A 414 54.79 -12.28 13.97
N ILE A 415 55.81 -11.43 13.97
CA ILE A 415 57.11 -11.76 13.37
C ILE A 415 58.07 -11.95 14.53
N ASP A 416 57.98 -13.13 15.14
CA ASP A 416 59.02 -13.65 16.02
C ASP A 416 60.34 -13.68 15.26
N LEU A 417 61.35 -13.05 15.86
CA LEU A 417 62.77 -13.28 15.60
C LEU A 417 63.21 -14.64 16.14
#